data_AF-A0A098Y3Y3-F1
#
_entry.id   AF-A0A098Y3Y3-F1
#
_cell.length_a   1.000
_cell.length_b   1.000
_cell.length_c   1.000
_cell.angle_alpha   90.00
_cell.angle_beta   90.00
_cell.angle_gamma   90.00
#
_symmetry.space_group_name_H-M   'P 1'
#
loop_
_entity.id
_entity.type
_entity.pdbx_description
1 polymer ?
#
loop_
_entity_poly.entity_id
_entity_poly.type
_entity_poly.pdbx_seq_one_letter_code
_entity_poly.pdbx_strand_id
1 'polypeptide(L)'
;MELPVWFEISTFVGLTVLLLADLALVVRRPHEPSVKEATAWVVFYVALALAFGGIVLAVTNGQFATEFYAGWLTEYSLSVDNLFVFVIIMARFRVPRKLQQEVLMVGIIIALVLRGLFILAGAAVIERFIWVFFLFGAFLVYTAINLVRHREEDEDYEENGLIRRMRKVLPMTQDFHDSKIRVVQDGKKLWTPMIVVFLALGTTDLLFALDSIPAIFGLTREPFIVFTANIFALMGLRQLYFLLGGLLKRLVYLSLGLAVILAFIGVKLILEALHENQYPFAGEREPLESIPAIPTWLSLTVILVVLLVATVASLIKTRGEVPDAEGAAIDPAVTDTGEPGRPGALTEDEQRARAATGEDPHRTS
;
A
#
# COMPACT_ATOMS: atom_id res chain seq x y z
N MET A 1 26.79 -19.30 1.06
CA MET A 1 27.87 -18.47 0.49
C MET A 1 27.44 -17.04 0.69
N GLU A 2 28.24 -16.25 1.39
CA GLU A 2 27.93 -14.85 1.67
C GLU A 2 27.98 -14.03 0.36
N LEU A 3 27.06 -13.08 0.24
CA LEU A 3 27.05 -12.15 -0.87
C LEU A 3 28.34 -11.31 -0.86
N PRO A 4 28.96 -11.04 -2.02
CA PRO A 4 30.18 -10.22 -2.03
C PRO A 4 29.88 -8.81 -1.50
N VAL A 5 30.58 -8.40 -0.45
CA VAL A 5 30.36 -7.09 0.21
C VAL A 5 30.44 -5.92 -0.78
N TRP A 6 31.32 -5.99 -1.78
CA TRP A 6 31.42 -4.97 -2.83
C TRP A 6 30.15 -4.88 -3.68
N PHE A 7 29.48 -6.01 -3.93
CA PHE A 7 28.23 -6.07 -4.69
C PHE A 7 27.08 -5.48 -3.87
N GLU A 8 27.02 -5.76 -2.57
CA GLU A 8 26.02 -5.15 -1.68
C GLU A 8 26.18 -3.62 -1.61
N ILE A 9 27.39 -3.14 -1.33
CA ILE A 9 27.68 -1.71 -1.21
C ILE A 9 27.38 -1.01 -2.54
N SER A 10 27.86 -1.55 -3.67
CA SER A 10 27.60 -0.95 -4.99
C SER A 10 26.12 -0.92 -5.33
N THR A 11 25.36 -1.97 -4.98
CA THR A 11 23.90 -2.01 -5.14
C THR A 11 23.21 -0.95 -4.28
N PHE A 12 23.53 -0.85 -2.99
CA PHE A 12 22.92 0.16 -2.13
C PHE A 12 23.22 1.58 -2.57
N VAL A 13 24.46 1.86 -3.00
CA VAL A 13 24.83 3.15 -3.58
C VAL A 13 24.04 3.40 -4.86
N GLY A 14 23.96 2.42 -5.77
CA GLY A 14 23.20 2.52 -7.01
C GLY A 14 21.71 2.78 -6.78
N LEU A 15 21.08 2.03 -5.87
CA LEU A 15 19.67 2.21 -5.50
C LEU A 15 19.43 3.55 -4.83
N THR A 16 20.33 4.00 -3.95
CA THR A 16 20.22 5.33 -3.31
C THR A 16 20.29 6.44 -4.36
N VAL A 17 21.25 6.35 -5.30
CA VAL A 17 21.36 7.31 -6.40
C VAL A 17 20.11 7.29 -7.27
N LEU A 18 19.58 6.11 -7.60
CA LEU A 18 18.38 5.95 -8.40
C LEU A 18 17.13 6.53 -7.69
N LEU A 19 16.96 6.27 -6.39
CA LEU A 19 15.87 6.84 -5.58
C LEU A 19 15.97 8.37 -5.47
N LEU A 20 17.18 8.90 -5.23
CA LEU A 20 17.42 10.34 -5.21
C LEU A 20 17.17 10.98 -6.58
N ALA A 21 17.49 10.28 -7.67
CA ALA A 21 17.22 10.73 -9.03
C ALA A 21 15.72 10.75 -9.33
N ASP A 22 14.96 9.72 -8.95
CA ASP A 22 13.50 9.71 -9.08
C ASP A 22 12.89 10.87 -8.27
N LEU A 23 13.29 11.03 -7.00
CA LEU A 23 12.84 12.12 -6.13
C LEU A 23 13.14 13.50 -6.74
N ALA A 24 14.36 13.71 -7.24
CA ALA A 24 14.75 14.97 -7.88
C ALA A 24 13.96 15.24 -9.16
N LEU A 25 13.68 14.20 -9.95
CA LEU A 25 12.85 14.31 -11.15
C LEU A 25 11.42 14.73 -10.80
N VAL A 26 10.85 14.14 -9.74
CA VAL A 26 9.50 14.47 -9.25
C VAL A 26 9.40 15.93 -8.84
N VAL A 27 10.32 16.38 -7.98
CA VAL A 27 10.32 17.75 -7.45
C VAL A 27 10.51 18.79 -8.56
N ARG A 28 11.29 18.47 -9.61
CA ARG A 28 11.52 19.39 -10.73
C ARG A 28 10.37 19.44 -11.73
N ARG A 29 9.54 18.39 -11.84
CA ARG A 29 8.42 18.34 -12.78
C ARG A 29 7.13 17.87 -12.08
N PRO A 30 6.50 18.72 -11.26
CA PRO A 30 5.21 18.42 -10.64
C PRO A 30 4.10 18.56 -11.69
N HIS A 31 3.81 17.48 -12.42
CA HIS A 31 2.70 17.38 -13.36
C HIS A 31 2.07 16.00 -13.22
N GLU A 32 0.75 15.93 -13.40
CA GLU A 32 0.04 14.66 -13.45
C GLU A 32 0.52 13.85 -14.67
N PRO A 33 1.13 12.67 -14.47
CA PRO A 33 1.68 11.90 -15.57
C PRO A 33 0.56 11.34 -16.46
N SER A 34 0.74 11.42 -17.77
CA SER A 34 -0.19 10.80 -18.71
C SER A 34 -0.16 9.27 -18.62
N VAL A 35 -1.23 8.58 -19.03
CA VAL A 35 -1.28 7.10 -19.05
C VAL A 35 -0.09 6.49 -19.81
N LYS A 36 0.34 7.13 -20.91
CA LYS A 36 1.51 6.66 -21.70
C LYS A 36 2.81 6.80 -20.92
N GLU A 37 3.00 7.94 -20.27
CA GLU A 37 4.17 8.22 -19.44
C GLU A 37 4.21 7.29 -18.23
N ALA A 38 3.10 7.13 -17.53
CA ALA A 38 3.00 6.25 -16.38
C ALA A 38 3.25 4.79 -16.76
N THR A 39 2.69 4.32 -17.89
CA THR A 39 2.98 2.98 -18.43
C THR A 39 4.46 2.80 -18.74
N ALA A 40 5.09 3.79 -19.39
CA ALA A 40 6.50 3.73 -19.73
C ALA A 40 7.39 3.63 -18.48
N TRP A 41 7.08 4.40 -17.44
CA TRP A 41 7.78 4.32 -16.15
C TRP A 41 7.59 2.99 -15.44
N VAL A 42 6.38 2.44 -15.42
CA VAL A 42 6.13 1.11 -14.83
C VAL A 42 6.91 0.04 -15.57
N VAL A 43 6.87 0.03 -16.91
CA VAL A 43 7.67 -0.91 -17.72
C VAL A 43 9.16 -0.74 -17.46
N PHE A 44 9.64 0.50 -17.34
CA PHE A 44 11.04 0.78 -17.01
C PHE A 44 11.45 0.20 -15.66
N TYR A 45 10.67 0.41 -14.60
CA TYR A 45 10.99 -0.10 -13.26
C TYR A 45 10.88 -1.64 -13.18
N VAL A 46 9.89 -2.23 -13.85
CA VAL A 46 9.78 -3.70 -13.98
C VAL A 46 10.99 -4.26 -14.73
N ALA A 47 11.39 -3.66 -15.85
CA ALA A 47 12.57 -4.08 -16.59
C ALA A 47 13.85 -3.94 -15.77
N LEU A 48 13.97 -2.90 -14.95
CA LEU A 48 15.10 -2.69 -14.05
C LEU A 48 15.17 -3.78 -12.97
N ALA A 49 14.03 -4.16 -12.39
CA ALA A 49 13.96 -5.28 -11.44
C ALA A 49 14.34 -6.61 -12.10
N LEU A 50 13.85 -6.87 -13.32
CA LEU A 50 14.23 -8.06 -14.09
C LEU A 50 15.73 -8.09 -14.43
N ALA A 51 16.28 -6.95 -14.85
CA ALA A 51 17.71 -6.83 -15.11
C ALA A 51 18.53 -7.05 -13.83
N PHE A 52 18.10 -6.50 -12.70
CA PHE A 52 18.77 -6.69 -11.42
C PHE A 52 18.76 -8.16 -10.98
N GLY A 53 17.64 -8.87 -11.10
CA GLY A 53 17.62 -10.31 -10.83
C GLY A 53 18.55 -11.13 -11.74
N GLY A 54 18.73 -10.70 -13.00
CA GLY A 54 19.73 -11.25 -13.90
C GLY A 54 21.18 -10.95 -13.47
N ILE A 55 21.44 -9.76 -12.92
CA ILE A 55 22.74 -9.40 -12.33
C ILE A 55 23.01 -10.25 -11.09
N VAL A 56 22.01 -10.41 -10.21
CA VAL A 56 22.11 -11.30 -9.04
C VAL A 56 22.46 -12.72 -9.48
N LEU A 57 21.80 -13.25 -10.52
CA LEU A 57 22.13 -14.56 -11.07
C LEU A 57 23.58 -14.67 -11.56
N ALA A 58 24.08 -13.63 -12.23
CA ALA A 58 25.44 -13.62 -12.80
C ALA A 58 26.55 -13.44 -11.76
N VAL A 59 26.31 -12.65 -10.70
CA VAL A 59 27.30 -12.33 -9.66
C VAL A 59 27.27 -13.34 -8.51
N THR A 60 26.11 -13.96 -8.28
CA THR A 60 25.88 -14.83 -7.11
C THR A 60 25.54 -16.25 -7.54
N ASN A 61 24.27 -16.67 -7.49
CA ASN A 61 23.80 -18.00 -7.90
C ASN A 61 22.30 -17.98 -8.24
N GLY A 62 21.80 -19.14 -8.73
CA GLY A 62 20.39 -19.31 -9.07
C GLY A 62 19.44 -19.25 -7.87
N GLN A 63 19.92 -19.55 -6.65
CA GLN A 63 19.10 -19.51 -5.45
C GLN A 63 18.74 -18.05 -5.09
N PHE A 64 19.72 -17.16 -4.94
CA PHE A 64 19.48 -15.76 -4.61
C PHE A 64 18.71 -15.02 -5.70
N ALA A 65 18.93 -15.35 -6.97
CA ALA A 65 18.12 -14.80 -8.05
C ALA A 65 16.64 -15.24 -7.95
N THR A 66 16.39 -16.52 -7.64
CA THR A 66 15.02 -17.04 -7.43
C THR A 66 14.36 -16.40 -6.22
N GLU A 67 15.10 -16.25 -5.12
CA GLU A 67 14.68 -15.57 -3.90
C GLU A 67 14.35 -14.10 -4.16
N PHE A 68 15.20 -13.39 -4.92
CA PHE A 68 14.95 -12.01 -5.33
C PHE A 68 13.67 -11.90 -6.16
N TYR A 69 13.49 -12.72 -7.20
CA TYR A 69 12.27 -12.67 -8.02
C TYR A 69 11.02 -13.01 -7.23
N ALA A 70 11.08 -14.03 -6.36
CA ALA A 70 9.95 -14.41 -5.52
C ALA A 70 9.59 -13.31 -4.53
N GLY A 71 10.59 -12.74 -3.86
CA GLY A 71 10.42 -11.62 -2.93
C GLY A 71 9.89 -10.38 -3.63
N TRP A 72 10.50 -9.98 -4.74
CA TRP A 72 10.09 -8.80 -5.52
C TRP A 72 8.67 -8.93 -6.04
N LEU A 73 8.28 -10.08 -6.63
CA LEU A 73 6.92 -10.28 -7.12
C LEU A 73 5.88 -10.29 -5.99
N THR A 74 6.21 -10.91 -4.85
CA THR A 74 5.33 -10.95 -3.67
C THR A 74 5.13 -9.54 -3.14
N GLU A 75 6.20 -8.79 -2.90
CA GLU A 75 6.14 -7.41 -2.42
C GLU A 75 5.48 -6.47 -3.43
N TYR A 76 5.75 -6.63 -4.73
CA TYR A 76 5.12 -5.82 -5.78
C TYR A 76 3.61 -6.05 -5.80
N SER A 77 3.17 -7.30 -5.68
CA SER A 77 1.75 -7.64 -5.67
C SER A 77 1.04 -7.11 -4.42
N LEU A 78 1.66 -7.26 -3.25
CA LEU A 78 1.13 -6.70 -2.00
C LEU A 78 1.13 -5.16 -2.03
N SER A 79 2.12 -4.52 -2.66
CA SER A 79 2.18 -3.06 -2.78
C SER A 79 1.04 -2.49 -3.65
N VAL A 80 0.55 -3.24 -4.64
CA VAL A 80 -0.65 -2.85 -5.42
C VAL A 80 -1.90 -2.86 -4.55
N ASP A 81 -2.00 -3.79 -3.58
CA ASP A 81 -3.05 -3.76 -2.56
C ASP A 81 -2.94 -2.53 -1.68
N ASN A 82 -1.71 -2.20 -1.26
CA ASN A 82 -1.45 -1.01 -0.44
C ASN A 82 -1.88 0.29 -1.14
N LEU A 83 -1.80 0.34 -2.47
CA LEU A 83 -2.29 1.47 -3.26
C LEU A 83 -3.81 1.68 -3.13
N PHE A 84 -4.62 0.63 -2.95
CA PHE A 84 -6.05 0.79 -2.73
C PHE A 84 -6.32 1.60 -1.47
N VAL A 85 -5.67 1.25 -0.37
CA VAL A 85 -5.87 1.98 0.88
C VAL A 85 -5.31 3.40 0.77
N PHE A 86 -4.25 3.62 -0.01
CA PHE A 86 -3.79 4.98 -0.30
C PHE A 86 -4.85 5.81 -1.04
N VAL A 87 -5.51 5.23 -2.05
CA VAL A 87 -6.64 5.86 -2.76
C VAL A 87 -7.78 6.19 -1.78
N ILE A 88 -8.19 5.23 -0.96
CA ILE A 88 -9.28 5.39 0.01
C ILE A 88 -8.96 6.51 1.02
N ILE A 89 -7.74 6.51 1.57
CA ILE A 89 -7.27 7.55 2.48
C ILE A 89 -7.33 8.92 1.80
N MET A 90 -6.77 9.07 0.60
CA MET A 90 -6.76 10.34 -0.11
C MET A 90 -8.17 10.83 -0.47
N ALA A 91 -9.06 9.92 -0.89
CA ALA A 91 -10.46 10.22 -1.18
C ALA A 91 -11.19 10.71 0.08
N ARG A 92 -11.01 10.02 1.21
CA ARG A 92 -11.62 10.38 2.50
C ARG A 92 -11.17 11.76 2.99
N PHE A 93 -9.88 12.07 2.85
CA PHE A 93 -9.35 13.38 3.21
C PHE A 93 -9.58 14.44 2.13
N ARG A 94 -10.24 14.09 1.02
CA ARG A 94 -10.50 14.96 -0.14
C ARG A 94 -9.23 15.66 -0.63
N VAL A 95 -8.13 14.90 -0.71
CA VAL A 95 -6.83 15.42 -1.14
C VAL A 95 -6.93 15.91 -2.60
N PRO A 96 -6.67 17.21 -2.86
CA PRO A 96 -6.72 17.76 -4.22
C PRO A 96 -5.76 17.01 -5.15
N ARG A 97 -6.17 16.78 -6.41
CA ARG A 97 -5.40 15.99 -7.39
C ARG A 97 -3.95 16.47 -7.56
N LYS A 98 -3.76 17.79 -7.59
CA LYS A 98 -2.43 18.44 -7.64
C LYS A 98 -1.49 18.06 -6.49
N LEU A 99 -2.02 17.65 -5.32
CA LEU A 99 -1.24 17.27 -4.15
C LEU A 99 -1.07 15.75 -4.00
N GLN A 100 -1.84 14.94 -4.74
CA GLN A 100 -1.78 13.48 -4.63
C GLN A 100 -0.37 12.96 -4.93
N GLN A 101 0.28 13.47 -5.97
CA GLN A 101 1.64 13.07 -6.33
C GLN A 101 2.65 13.28 -5.19
N GLU A 102 2.58 14.43 -4.52
CA GLU A 102 3.45 14.75 -3.40
C GLU A 102 3.13 13.87 -2.19
N VAL A 103 1.85 13.60 -1.95
CA VAL A 103 1.37 12.71 -0.90
C VAL A 103 1.87 11.27 -1.10
N LEU A 104 1.74 10.74 -2.32
CA LEU A 104 2.25 9.42 -2.69
C LEU A 104 3.77 9.33 -2.54
N MET A 105 4.50 10.36 -2.98
CA MET A 105 5.95 10.41 -2.86
C MET A 105 6.39 10.38 -1.40
N VAL A 106 5.80 11.22 -0.55
CA VAL A 106 6.10 11.23 0.88
C VAL A 106 5.70 9.90 1.53
N GLY A 107 4.55 9.34 1.16
CA GLY A 107 4.10 8.02 1.61
C GLY A 107 5.10 6.92 1.29
N ILE A 108 5.60 6.85 0.05
CA ILE A 108 6.61 5.87 -0.38
C ILE A 108 7.93 6.06 0.37
N ILE A 109 8.37 7.30 0.60
CA ILE A 109 9.60 7.56 1.38
C ILE A 109 9.43 7.07 2.82
N ILE A 110 8.30 7.39 3.46
CA ILE A 110 7.99 6.92 4.82
C ILE A 110 7.94 5.39 4.84
N ALA A 111 7.27 4.77 3.87
CA ALA A 111 7.18 3.32 3.74
C ALA A 111 8.56 2.67 3.62
N LEU A 112 9.43 3.17 2.74
CA LEU A 112 10.79 2.67 2.57
C LEU A 112 11.61 2.75 3.86
N VAL A 113 11.51 3.86 4.60
CA VAL A 113 12.21 4.03 5.87
C VAL A 113 11.67 3.07 6.92
N LEU A 114 10.36 3.00 7.09
CA LEU A 114 9.72 2.10 8.06
C LEU A 114 10.04 0.65 7.74
N ARG A 115 9.85 0.22 6.49
CA ARG A 115 10.20 -1.13 6.05
C ARG A 115 11.68 -1.44 6.26
N GLY A 116 12.58 -0.50 5.96
CA GLY A 116 14.01 -0.65 6.29
C GLY A 116 14.24 -0.92 7.77
N LEU A 117 13.57 -0.19 8.67
CA LEU A 117 13.65 -0.42 10.11
C LEU A 117 13.10 -1.79 10.50
N PHE A 118 11.97 -2.21 9.95
CA PHE A 118 11.40 -3.53 10.22
C PHE A 118 12.24 -4.68 9.67
N ILE A 119 12.87 -4.52 8.50
CA ILE A 119 13.75 -5.54 7.93
C ILE A 119 14.97 -5.70 8.82
N LEU A 120 15.58 -4.61 9.28
CA LEU A 120 16.72 -4.66 10.20
C LEU A 120 16.32 -5.28 11.55
N ALA A 121 15.18 -4.88 12.10
CA ALA A 121 14.66 -5.45 13.33
C ALA A 121 14.29 -6.94 13.17
N GLY A 122 13.61 -7.29 12.07
CA GLY A 122 13.17 -8.64 11.74
C GLY A 122 14.34 -9.58 11.49
N ALA A 123 15.36 -9.14 10.76
CA ALA A 123 16.60 -9.90 10.56
C ALA A 123 17.26 -10.24 11.90
N ALA A 124 17.40 -9.25 12.80
CA ALA A 124 17.99 -9.47 14.12
C ALA A 124 17.15 -10.40 15.02
N VAL A 125 15.83 -10.44 14.82
CA VAL A 125 14.91 -11.33 15.56
C VAL A 125 14.95 -12.74 15.01
N ILE A 126 14.87 -12.92 13.69
CA ILE A 126 14.84 -14.24 13.04
C ILE A 126 16.17 -14.98 13.24
N GLU A 127 17.30 -14.27 13.19
CA GLU A 127 18.62 -14.85 13.46
C GLU A 127 18.71 -15.51 14.85
N ARG A 128 17.90 -15.04 15.81
CA ARG A 128 17.93 -15.48 17.21
C ARG A 128 16.80 -16.42 17.59
N PHE A 129 15.70 -16.45 16.82
CA PHE A 129 14.46 -17.09 17.25
C PHE A 129 13.72 -17.78 16.08
N ILE A 130 14.07 -19.04 15.80
CA ILE A 130 13.42 -19.86 14.77
C ILE A 130 11.92 -20.05 15.03
N TRP A 131 11.48 -20.07 16.30
CA TRP A 131 10.06 -20.18 16.65
C TRP A 131 9.21 -19.00 16.13
N VAL A 132 9.84 -17.87 15.78
CA VAL A 132 9.16 -16.71 15.18
C VAL A 132 8.52 -17.09 13.86
N PHE A 133 9.04 -18.08 13.12
CA PHE A 133 8.37 -18.58 11.92
C PHE A 133 7.02 -19.24 12.21
N PHE A 134 6.80 -19.84 13.38
CA PHE A 134 5.45 -20.29 13.76
C PHE A 134 4.50 -19.11 13.97
N LEU A 135 4.96 -18.06 14.65
CA LEU A 135 4.17 -16.86 14.89
C LEU A 135 3.82 -16.17 13.58
N PHE A 136 4.82 -15.97 12.73
CA PHE A 136 4.69 -15.37 11.39
C PHE A 136 3.81 -16.21 10.49
N GLY A 137 4.01 -17.52 10.46
CA GLY A 137 3.18 -18.42 9.66
C GLY A 137 1.71 -18.42 10.10
N ALA A 138 1.46 -18.49 11.41
CA ALA A 138 0.10 -18.40 11.96
C ALA A 138 -0.55 -17.04 11.67
N PHE A 139 0.23 -15.96 11.80
CA PHE A 139 -0.21 -14.60 11.51
C PHE A 139 -0.59 -14.45 10.02
N LEU A 140 0.24 -14.94 9.09
CA LEU A 140 -0.05 -14.90 7.65
C LEU A 140 -1.30 -15.69 7.28
N VAL A 141 -1.50 -16.88 7.86
CA VAL A 141 -2.72 -17.67 7.65
C VAL A 141 -3.94 -16.94 8.21
N TYR A 142 -3.81 -16.32 9.39
CA TYR A 142 -4.86 -15.49 9.96
C TYR A 142 -5.23 -14.31 9.04
N THR A 143 -4.25 -13.55 8.56
CA THR A 143 -4.47 -12.43 7.62
C THR A 143 -5.11 -12.92 6.33
N ALA A 144 -4.63 -14.03 5.76
CA ALA A 144 -5.22 -14.60 4.56
C ALA A 144 -6.71 -14.95 4.73
N ILE A 145 -7.08 -15.55 5.86
CA ILE A 145 -8.49 -15.86 6.18
C ILE A 145 -9.27 -14.56 6.35
N ASN A 146 -8.70 -13.57 7.03
CA ASN A 146 -9.34 -12.29 7.26
C ASN A 146 -9.62 -11.54 5.94
N LEU A 147 -8.66 -11.54 5.03
CA LEU A 147 -8.72 -10.91 3.71
C LEU A 147 -9.80 -11.54 2.82
N VAL A 148 -10.04 -12.86 2.93
CA VAL A 148 -11.14 -13.52 2.21
C VAL A 148 -12.50 -13.18 2.83
N ARG A 149 -12.58 -13.11 4.16
CA ARG A 149 -13.84 -12.85 4.87
C ARG A 149 -14.38 -11.44 4.69
N HIS A 150 -13.51 -10.43 4.69
CA HIS A 150 -13.91 -9.02 4.60
C HIS A 150 -14.02 -8.49 3.17
N ARG A 151 -14.07 -9.37 2.16
CA ARG A 151 -14.12 -8.98 0.76
C ARG A 151 -15.51 -8.48 0.29
N GLU A 152 -16.58 -8.86 0.98
CA GLU A 152 -17.97 -8.53 0.62
C GLU A 152 -18.64 -7.51 1.56
N GLU A 153 -18.00 -7.17 2.67
CA GLU A 153 -18.44 -6.05 3.49
C GLU A 153 -17.83 -4.79 2.86
N ASP A 154 -18.67 -3.84 2.45
CA ASP A 154 -18.21 -2.49 2.11
C ASP A 154 -17.39 -2.00 3.30
N GLU A 155 -16.06 -2.04 3.18
CA GLU A 155 -15.15 -1.60 4.23
C GLU A 155 -15.35 -0.10 4.41
N ASP A 156 -16.31 0.25 5.27
CA ASP A 156 -16.27 1.48 6.03
C ASP A 156 -14.97 1.42 6.82
N TYR A 157 -13.88 1.90 6.20
CA TYR A 157 -12.59 2.04 6.84
C TYR A 157 -12.81 2.91 8.08
N GLU A 158 -12.93 2.28 9.25
CA GLU A 158 -13.15 2.99 10.48
C GLU A 158 -11.99 3.96 10.68
N GLU A 159 -12.31 5.18 11.12
CA GLU A 159 -11.30 6.19 11.35
C GLU A 159 -10.31 5.64 12.39
N ASN A 160 -9.08 5.35 11.95
CA ASN A 160 -8.04 4.83 12.83
C ASN A 160 -8.01 5.72 14.08
N GLY A 161 -8.30 5.21 15.27
CA GLY A 161 -8.62 6.04 16.46
C GLY A 161 -7.55 7.08 16.80
N LEU A 162 -6.33 6.85 16.32
CA LEU A 162 -5.20 7.77 16.28
C LEU A 162 -5.51 9.09 15.53
N ILE A 163 -6.10 9.03 14.34
CA ILE A 163 -6.46 10.18 13.49
C ILE A 163 -7.51 11.05 14.17
N ARG A 164 -8.55 10.43 14.74
CA ARG A 164 -9.62 11.14 15.45
C ARG A 164 -9.09 11.85 16.69
N ARG A 165 -8.14 11.20 17.40
CA ARG A 165 -7.46 11.79 18.55
C ARG A 165 -6.55 12.95 18.16
N MET A 166 -5.84 12.85 17.03
CA MET A 166 -5.00 13.94 16.53
C MET A 166 -5.79 15.16 16.10
N ARG A 167 -6.91 14.99 15.40
CA ARG A 167 -7.81 16.09 15.03
C ARG A 167 -8.34 16.86 16.25
N LYS A 168 -8.45 16.19 17.39
CA LYS A 168 -8.93 16.79 18.65
C LYS A 168 -7.84 17.51 19.46
N VAL A 169 -6.58 17.11 19.29
CA VAL A 169 -5.45 17.60 20.10
C VAL A 169 -4.61 18.64 19.35
N LEU A 170 -4.50 18.55 18.03
CA LEU A 170 -3.71 19.47 17.23
C LEU A 170 -4.57 20.64 16.75
N PRO A 171 -4.10 21.89 16.86
CA PRO A 171 -4.77 23.02 16.24
C PRO A 171 -4.53 22.97 14.72
N MET A 172 -5.59 22.65 13.96
CA MET A 172 -5.54 22.40 12.52
C MET A 172 -6.25 23.48 11.70
N THR A 173 -5.81 23.73 10.47
CA THR A 173 -6.57 24.46 9.45
C THR A 173 -7.67 23.58 8.86
N GLN A 174 -8.74 24.19 8.34
CA GLN A 174 -9.80 23.45 7.64
C GLN A 174 -9.39 23.06 6.21
N ASP A 175 -8.61 23.93 5.55
CA ASP A 175 -8.21 23.75 4.15
C ASP A 175 -6.76 23.29 4.00
N PHE A 176 -6.48 22.70 2.84
CA PHE A 176 -5.13 22.40 2.38
C PHE A 176 -4.43 23.68 1.89
N HIS A 177 -3.21 23.93 2.41
CA HIS A 177 -2.36 25.05 1.99
C HIS A 177 -1.18 24.54 1.17
N ASP A 178 -1.47 24.06 -0.05
CA ASP A 178 -0.57 23.25 -0.88
C ASP A 178 0.03 22.07 -0.08
N SER A 179 1.31 21.75 -0.26
CA SER A 179 2.00 20.67 0.44
C SER A 179 2.61 21.06 1.79
N LYS A 180 2.30 22.26 2.29
CA LYS A 180 2.81 22.71 3.59
C LYS A 180 2.16 21.89 4.70
N ILE A 181 2.98 21.31 5.55
CA ILE A 181 2.54 20.54 6.74
C ILE A 181 2.10 21.49 7.88
N ARG A 182 2.64 22.71 7.89
CA ARG A 182 2.39 23.72 8.92
C ARG A 182 2.30 25.10 8.30
N VAL A 183 1.34 25.90 8.76
CA VAL A 183 1.14 27.27 8.32
C VAL A 183 0.97 28.21 9.51
N VAL A 184 1.16 29.50 9.27
CA VAL A 184 0.85 30.55 10.23
C VAL A 184 -0.37 31.30 9.71
N GLN A 185 -1.47 31.23 10.45
CA GLN A 185 -2.71 31.95 10.17
C GLN A 185 -3.06 32.76 11.41
N ASP A 186 -3.34 34.05 11.23
CA ASP A 186 -3.70 34.98 12.32
C ASP A 186 -2.68 34.96 13.49
N GLY A 187 -1.38 34.89 13.16
CA GLY A 187 -0.28 34.86 14.13
C GLY A 187 -0.13 33.53 14.90
N LYS A 188 -0.99 32.54 14.66
CA LYS A 188 -0.94 31.23 15.31
C LYS A 188 -0.38 30.17 14.36
N LYS A 189 0.50 29.31 14.88
CA LYS A 189 1.08 28.18 14.13
C LYS A 189 0.08 27.02 14.13
N LEU A 190 -0.53 26.75 12.98
CA LEU A 190 -1.51 25.69 12.77
C LEU A 190 -0.93 24.57 11.91
N TRP A 191 -1.39 23.35 12.15
CA TRP A 191 -1.10 22.19 11.31
C TRP A 191 -2.09 22.12 10.16
N THR A 192 -1.66 21.68 8.99
CA THR A 192 -2.59 21.44 7.87
C THR A 192 -3.10 20.00 7.91
N PRO A 193 -4.22 19.68 7.22
CA PRO A 193 -4.68 18.30 7.07
C PRO A 193 -3.63 17.36 6.45
N MET A 194 -2.61 17.90 5.78
CA MET A 194 -1.53 17.14 5.15
C MET A 194 -0.76 16.24 6.14
N ILE A 195 -0.53 16.70 7.38
CA ILE A 195 0.15 15.86 8.39
C ILE A 195 -0.64 14.60 8.73
N VAL A 196 -1.97 14.72 8.75
CA VAL A 196 -2.86 13.60 9.05
C VAL A 196 -2.83 12.60 7.91
N VAL A 197 -2.84 13.08 6.67
CA VAL A 197 -2.71 12.23 5.48
C VAL A 197 -1.38 11.48 5.50
N PHE A 198 -0.26 12.17 5.73
CA PHE A 198 1.06 11.52 5.78
C PHE A 198 1.15 10.48 6.89
N LEU A 199 0.61 10.78 8.07
CA LEU A 199 0.60 9.83 9.17
C LEU A 199 -0.33 8.64 8.89
N ALA A 200 -1.50 8.88 8.30
CA ALA A 200 -2.42 7.82 7.92
C ALA A 200 -1.77 6.85 6.93
N LEU A 201 -1.11 7.38 5.89
CA LEU A 201 -0.38 6.58 4.92
C LEU A 201 0.78 5.80 5.56
N GLY A 202 1.60 6.46 6.38
CA GLY A 202 2.72 5.80 7.06
C GLY A 202 2.28 4.72 8.06
N THR A 203 1.20 4.98 8.80
CA THR A 203 0.63 4.00 9.74
C THR A 203 -0.02 2.84 9.01
N THR A 204 -0.63 3.09 7.85
CA THR A 204 -1.24 2.02 7.06
C THR A 204 -0.17 1.16 6.41
N ASP A 205 0.88 1.75 5.84
CA ASP A 205 2.02 0.96 5.32
C ASP A 205 2.66 0.13 6.43
N LEU A 206 2.80 0.69 7.64
CA LEU A 206 3.25 -0.04 8.82
C LEU A 206 2.38 -1.26 9.13
N LEU A 207 1.05 -1.13 9.03
CA LEU A 207 0.12 -2.25 9.22
C LEU A 207 0.30 -3.30 8.11
N PHE A 208 0.46 -2.89 6.86
CA PHE A 208 0.71 -3.80 5.73
C PHE A 208 2.07 -4.50 5.81
N ALA A 209 3.07 -3.82 6.37
CA ALA A 209 4.38 -4.41 6.61
C ALA A 209 4.30 -5.59 7.59
N LEU A 210 3.28 -5.65 8.46
CA LEU A 210 3.06 -6.81 9.33
C LEU A 210 2.78 -8.08 8.53
N ASP A 211 2.12 -7.99 7.38
CA ASP A 211 1.84 -9.14 6.51
C ASP A 211 3.00 -9.39 5.53
N SER A 212 3.53 -8.33 4.92
CA SER A 212 4.53 -8.50 3.85
C SER A 212 5.90 -8.93 4.36
N ILE A 213 6.30 -8.49 5.57
CA ILE A 213 7.64 -8.78 6.11
C ILE A 213 7.79 -10.24 6.54
N PRO A 214 6.87 -10.83 7.31
CA PRO A 214 6.85 -12.28 7.51
C PRO A 214 6.86 -13.05 6.19
N ALA A 215 6.09 -12.60 5.20
CA ALA A 215 5.99 -13.30 3.93
C ALA A 215 7.33 -13.32 3.17
N ILE A 216 8.02 -12.18 3.06
CA ILE A 216 9.32 -12.13 2.36
C ILE A 216 10.41 -12.88 3.12
N PHE A 217 10.42 -12.84 4.46
CA PHE A 217 11.33 -13.66 5.26
C PHE A 217 11.05 -15.16 5.16
N GLY A 218 9.83 -15.55 4.78
CA GLY A 218 9.50 -16.93 4.41
C GLY A 218 9.99 -17.34 3.02
N LEU A 219 10.44 -16.40 2.20
CA LEU A 219 11.03 -16.69 0.89
C LEU A 219 12.56 -16.66 0.93
N THR A 220 13.15 -15.76 1.71
CA THR A 220 14.60 -15.61 1.86
C THR A 220 14.96 -15.14 3.27
N ARG A 221 16.12 -15.60 3.77
CA ARG A 221 16.68 -15.12 5.03
C ARG A 221 17.74 -14.04 4.84
N GLU A 222 18.11 -13.73 3.59
CA GLU A 222 19.14 -12.73 3.27
C GLU A 222 18.56 -11.32 3.34
N PRO A 223 18.96 -10.48 4.32
CA PRO A 223 18.41 -9.13 4.47
C PRO A 223 18.67 -8.26 3.23
N PHE A 224 19.79 -8.47 2.53
CA PHE A 224 20.09 -7.79 1.28
C PHE A 224 19.03 -8.06 0.20
N ILE A 225 18.62 -9.32 0.03
CA ILE A 225 17.59 -9.69 -0.96
C ILE A 225 16.23 -9.14 -0.53
N VAL A 226 15.89 -9.21 0.76
CA VAL A 226 14.67 -8.62 1.30
C VAL A 226 14.59 -7.13 1.00
N PHE A 227 15.67 -6.39 1.27
CA PHE A 227 15.70 -4.94 1.11
C PHE A 227 15.66 -4.51 -0.36
N THR A 228 16.45 -5.16 -1.22
CA THR A 228 16.48 -4.86 -2.65
C THR A 228 15.14 -5.17 -3.31
N ALA A 229 14.54 -6.34 -3.04
CA ALA A 229 13.22 -6.71 -3.54
C ALA A 229 12.15 -5.69 -3.13
N ASN A 230 12.21 -5.19 -1.89
CA ASN A 230 11.27 -4.20 -1.38
C ASN A 230 11.39 -2.85 -2.09
N ILE A 231 12.62 -2.37 -2.29
CA ILE A 231 12.86 -1.14 -3.06
C ILE A 231 12.32 -1.30 -4.48
N PHE A 232 12.68 -2.39 -5.18
CA PHE A 232 12.19 -2.64 -6.53
C PHE A 232 10.68 -2.80 -6.62
N ALA A 233 10.02 -3.29 -5.57
CA ALA A 233 8.57 -3.39 -5.51
C ALA A 233 7.89 -2.02 -5.37
N LEU A 234 8.48 -1.12 -4.57
CA LEU A 234 7.92 0.22 -4.32
C LEU A 234 8.24 1.23 -5.43
N MET A 235 9.30 0.98 -6.21
CA MET A 235 9.63 1.79 -7.38
C MET A 235 8.57 1.62 -8.48
N GLY A 236 8.02 2.75 -8.96
CA GLY A 236 6.94 2.75 -9.95
C GLY A 236 5.53 2.73 -9.34
N LEU A 237 5.39 2.61 -8.01
CA LEU A 237 4.10 2.57 -7.33
C LEU A 237 3.28 3.85 -7.53
N ARG A 238 3.95 5.00 -7.53
CA ARG A 238 3.33 6.29 -7.88
C ARG A 238 2.73 6.26 -9.28
N GLN A 239 3.44 5.70 -10.26
CA GLN A 239 2.98 5.65 -11.64
C GLN A 239 1.85 4.63 -11.79
N LEU A 240 1.91 3.52 -11.07
CA LEU A 240 0.77 2.61 -10.92
C LEU A 240 -0.47 3.34 -10.40
N TYR A 241 -0.34 4.22 -9.38
CA TYR A 241 -1.46 5.04 -8.88
C TYR A 241 -2.12 5.91 -9.96
N PHE A 242 -1.37 6.48 -10.89
CA PHE A 242 -1.95 7.27 -11.98
C PHE A 242 -2.52 6.42 -13.11
N LEU A 243 -1.97 5.22 -13.35
CA LEU A 243 -2.58 4.21 -14.23
C LEU A 243 -3.86 3.60 -13.63
N LEU A 244 -4.01 3.73 -12.32
CA LEU A 244 -5.01 3.07 -11.50
C LEU A 244 -6.44 3.53 -11.76
N GLY A 245 -6.61 4.74 -12.31
CA GLY A 245 -7.88 5.35 -12.70
C GLY A 245 -8.62 4.53 -13.74
N GLY A 246 -9.27 3.45 -13.30
CA GLY A 246 -10.05 2.49 -14.11
C GLY A 246 -9.48 1.07 -14.13
N LEU A 247 -8.19 0.86 -13.84
CA LEU A 247 -7.56 -0.47 -13.83
C LEU A 247 -7.89 -1.26 -12.56
N LEU A 248 -8.09 -0.61 -11.40
CA LEU A 248 -8.43 -1.33 -10.17
C LEU A 248 -9.81 -1.96 -10.20
N LYS A 249 -10.79 -1.25 -10.76
CA LYS A 249 -12.13 -1.82 -10.97
C LYS A 249 -12.04 -3.10 -11.80
N ARG A 250 -10.99 -3.24 -12.63
CA ARG A 250 -10.72 -4.42 -13.46
C ARG A 250 -9.95 -5.55 -12.77
N LEU A 251 -9.39 -5.33 -11.58
CA LEU A 251 -8.57 -6.29 -10.81
C LEU A 251 -9.31 -6.86 -9.59
N VAL A 252 -10.58 -7.22 -9.78
CA VAL A 252 -11.51 -7.65 -8.71
C VAL A 252 -11.01 -8.85 -7.89
N TYR A 253 -10.22 -9.75 -8.48
CA TYR A 253 -9.70 -10.96 -7.81
C TYR A 253 -8.27 -10.81 -7.27
N LEU A 254 -7.66 -9.62 -7.33
CA LEU A 254 -6.29 -9.43 -6.86
C LEU A 254 -6.16 -9.72 -5.36
N SER A 255 -7.05 -9.18 -4.53
CA SER A 255 -7.08 -9.45 -3.08
C SER A 255 -7.24 -10.94 -2.76
N LEU A 256 -8.03 -11.68 -3.55
CA LEU A 256 -8.15 -13.14 -3.42
C LEU A 256 -6.82 -13.85 -3.77
N GLY A 257 -6.14 -13.40 -4.84
CA GLY A 257 -4.83 -13.92 -5.19
C GLY A 257 -3.79 -13.69 -4.08
N LEU A 258 -3.79 -12.50 -3.47
CA LEU A 258 -2.92 -12.18 -2.35
C LEU A 258 -3.23 -13.05 -1.12
N ALA A 259 -4.51 -13.27 -0.79
CA ALA A 259 -4.88 -14.16 0.30
C ALA A 259 -4.35 -15.58 0.09
N VAL A 260 -4.42 -16.12 -1.12
CA VAL A 260 -3.87 -17.44 -1.45
C VAL A 260 -2.35 -17.46 -1.29
N ILE A 261 -1.65 -16.41 -1.75
CA ILE A 261 -0.19 -16.27 -1.59
C ILE A 261 0.19 -16.21 -0.12
N LEU A 262 -0.48 -15.38 0.69
CA LEU A 262 -0.23 -15.25 2.13
C LEU A 262 -0.49 -16.56 2.87
N ALA A 263 -1.60 -17.25 2.58
CA ALA A 263 -1.89 -18.56 3.16
C ALA A 263 -0.81 -19.58 2.80
N PHE A 264 -0.39 -19.63 1.53
CA PHE A 264 0.66 -20.54 1.07
C PHE A 264 2.00 -20.27 1.78
N ILE A 265 2.43 -19.01 1.84
CA ILE A 265 3.68 -18.63 2.52
C ILE A 265 3.55 -18.89 4.04
N GLY A 266 2.40 -18.63 4.64
CA GLY A 266 2.15 -18.92 6.05
C GLY A 266 2.26 -20.40 6.39
N VAL A 267 1.67 -21.27 5.57
CA VAL A 267 1.83 -22.73 5.69
C VAL A 267 3.28 -23.14 5.49
N LYS A 268 3.96 -22.58 4.48
CA LYS A 268 5.40 -22.81 4.27
C LYS A 268 6.22 -22.48 5.51
N LEU A 269 5.99 -21.33 6.13
CA LEU A 269 6.71 -20.91 7.34
C LEU A 269 6.51 -21.87 8.50
N ILE A 270 5.28 -22.36 8.70
CA ILE A 270 4.98 -23.35 9.73
C ILE A 270 5.72 -24.66 9.43
N LEU A 271 5.69 -25.13 8.19
CA LEU A 271 6.39 -26.35 7.79
C LEU A 271 7.91 -26.24 7.94
N GLU A 272 8.48 -25.09 7.60
CA GLU A 272 9.90 -24.79 7.78
C GLU A 272 10.28 -24.83 9.27
N ALA A 273 9.47 -24.21 10.12
CA ALA A 273 9.68 -24.22 11.57
C ALA A 273 9.54 -25.63 12.18
N LEU A 274 8.62 -26.45 11.65
CA LEU A 274 8.47 -27.85 12.03
C LEU A 274 9.67 -28.71 11.58
N HIS A 275 10.21 -28.45 10.38
CA HIS A 275 11.33 -29.18 9.81
C HIS A 275 12.63 -28.90 10.58
N GLU A 276 12.90 -27.63 10.92
CA GLU A 276 14.06 -27.24 11.72
C GLU A 276 13.94 -27.68 13.20
N ASN A 277 12.73 -28.03 13.65
CA ASN A 277 12.44 -28.73 14.91
C ASN A 277 13.06 -28.14 16.20
N GLN A 278 13.30 -26.83 16.24
CA GLN A 278 13.78 -26.13 17.44
C GLN A 278 12.62 -25.53 18.23
N TYR A 279 11.97 -26.36 19.05
CA TYR A 279 10.99 -25.86 20.03
C TYR A 279 11.71 -25.41 21.31
N PRO A 280 11.55 -24.15 21.75
CA PRO A 280 12.07 -23.72 23.06
C PRO A 280 11.46 -24.47 24.25
N PHE A 281 10.27 -25.05 24.06
CA PHE A 281 9.44 -25.60 25.15
C PHE A 281 9.44 -27.14 25.23
N ALA A 282 9.99 -27.84 24.24
CA ALA A 282 9.89 -29.30 24.11
C ALA A 282 11.24 -30.05 24.04
N GLY A 283 12.36 -29.34 24.22
CA GLY A 283 13.72 -29.89 24.13
C GLY A 283 14.20 -30.08 22.69
N GLU A 284 15.53 -30.17 22.51
CA GLU A 284 16.15 -30.52 21.23
C GLU A 284 15.71 -31.94 20.84
N ARG A 285 14.89 -32.07 19.80
CA ARG A 285 14.57 -33.36 19.17
C ARG A 285 15.24 -33.38 17.80
N GLU A 286 15.65 -34.56 17.35
CA GLU A 286 16.18 -34.71 15.99
C GLU A 286 15.18 -34.17 14.97
N PRO A 287 15.64 -33.43 13.93
CA PRO A 287 14.77 -32.90 12.91
C PRO A 287 13.90 -34.02 12.31
N LEU A 288 12.60 -33.78 12.21
CA LEU A 288 11.69 -34.70 11.57
C LEU A 288 11.97 -34.67 10.06
N GLU A 289 12.88 -35.51 9.58
CA GLU A 289 13.21 -35.70 8.14
C GLU A 289 11.96 -36.00 7.29
N SER A 290 10.83 -36.35 7.92
CA SER A 290 9.55 -36.65 7.30
C SER A 290 8.78 -35.43 6.78
N ILE A 291 9.17 -34.19 7.13
CA ILE A 291 8.44 -32.98 6.72
C ILE A 291 9.13 -32.35 5.51
N PRO A 292 8.47 -32.25 4.33
CA PRO A 292 9.09 -31.69 3.14
C PRO A 292 9.33 -30.18 3.27
N ALA A 293 10.58 -29.73 3.10
CA ALA A 293 10.88 -28.31 2.92
C ALA A 293 10.35 -27.85 1.55
N ILE A 294 9.60 -26.75 1.53
CA ILE A 294 9.04 -26.19 0.28
C ILE A 294 10.12 -25.34 -0.39
N PRO A 295 10.65 -25.74 -1.55
CA PRO A 295 11.72 -25.00 -2.18
C PRO A 295 11.23 -23.65 -2.74
N THR A 296 12.11 -22.66 -2.77
CA THR A 296 11.76 -21.30 -3.21
C THR A 296 11.28 -21.23 -4.66
N TRP A 297 11.79 -22.07 -5.55
CA TRP A 297 11.31 -22.14 -6.95
C TRP A 297 9.83 -22.58 -7.04
N LEU A 298 9.39 -23.46 -6.13
CA LEU A 298 7.99 -23.88 -6.04
C LEU A 298 7.14 -22.72 -5.52
N SER A 299 7.66 -21.98 -4.54
CA SER A 299 7.02 -20.75 -4.05
C SER A 299 6.83 -19.73 -5.17
N LEU A 300 7.89 -19.45 -5.94
CA LEU A 300 7.85 -18.55 -7.09
C LEU A 300 6.82 -19.00 -8.13
N THR A 301 6.74 -20.30 -8.41
CA THR A 301 5.79 -20.86 -9.37
C THR A 301 4.36 -20.68 -8.89
N VAL A 302 4.07 -20.99 -7.62
CA VAL A 302 2.75 -20.78 -7.01
C VAL A 302 2.37 -19.30 -7.06
N ILE A 303 3.27 -18.39 -6.68
CA ILE A 303 3.05 -16.94 -6.73
C ILE A 303 2.70 -16.51 -8.16
N LEU A 304 3.52 -16.88 -9.15
CA LEU A 304 3.29 -16.53 -10.55
C LEU A 304 1.96 -17.06 -11.08
N VAL A 305 1.63 -18.33 -10.81
CA VAL A 305 0.37 -18.94 -11.25
C VAL A 305 -0.81 -18.23 -10.61
N VAL A 306 -0.77 -17.97 -9.29
CA VAL A 306 -1.86 -17.31 -8.59
C VAL A 306 -2.06 -15.88 -9.10
N LEU A 307 -0.99 -15.10 -9.28
CA LEU A 307 -1.06 -13.74 -9.82
C LEU A 307 -1.59 -13.72 -11.26
N LEU A 308 -1.11 -14.66 -12.10
CA LEU A 308 -1.57 -14.77 -13.48
C LEU A 308 -3.06 -15.11 -13.53
N VAL A 309 -3.50 -16.11 -12.77
CA VAL A 309 -4.90 -16.53 -12.69
C VAL A 309 -5.77 -15.40 -12.16
N ALA A 310 -5.36 -14.74 -11.06
CA ALA A 310 -6.09 -13.62 -10.48
C ALA A 310 -6.22 -12.45 -11.48
N THR A 311 -5.13 -12.10 -12.15
CA THR A 311 -5.11 -11.01 -13.14
C THR A 311 -6.00 -11.35 -14.34
N VAL A 312 -5.80 -12.51 -14.96
CA VAL A 312 -6.57 -12.94 -16.14
C VAL A 312 -8.06 -13.10 -15.81
N ALA A 313 -8.40 -13.75 -14.70
CA ALA A 313 -9.79 -13.89 -14.26
C ALA A 313 -10.45 -12.52 -14.02
N SER A 314 -9.71 -11.56 -13.45
CA SER A 314 -10.24 -10.21 -13.21
C SER A 314 -10.47 -9.47 -14.52
N LEU A 315 -9.52 -9.55 -15.46
CA LEU A 315 -9.65 -8.95 -16.79
C LEU A 315 -10.78 -9.57 -17.61
N ILE A 316 -11.01 -10.89 -17.49
CA ILE A 316 -12.13 -11.58 -18.16
C ILE A 316 -13.46 -11.12 -17.57
N LYS A 317 -13.59 -11.07 -16.24
CA LYS A 317 -14.83 -10.66 -15.58
C LYS A 317 -15.22 -9.22 -15.91
N THR A 318 -14.24 -8.34 -15.99
CA THR A 318 -14.45 -6.91 -16.26
C THR A 318 -14.39 -6.56 -17.76
N ARG A 319 -14.34 -7.59 -18.62
CA ARG A 319 -14.35 -7.44 -20.08
C ARG A 319 -15.77 -7.11 -20.54
N GLY A 320 -16.03 -5.83 -20.78
CA GLY A 320 -17.32 -5.34 -21.30
C GLY A 320 -17.94 -4.23 -20.45
N GLU A 321 -17.44 -4.04 -19.23
CA GLU A 321 -17.71 -2.84 -18.46
C GLU A 321 -16.95 -1.68 -19.13
N VAL A 322 -17.69 -0.84 -19.84
CA VAL A 322 -17.19 0.45 -20.31
C VAL A 322 -16.78 1.20 -19.04
N PRO A 323 -15.50 1.62 -18.91
CA PRO A 323 -15.16 2.48 -17.80
C PRO A 323 -15.97 3.74 -18.02
N ASP A 324 -16.97 4.01 -17.16
CA ASP A 324 -17.59 5.32 -17.11
C ASP A 324 -16.42 6.31 -17.08
N ALA A 325 -16.32 7.12 -18.13
CA ALA A 325 -15.32 8.17 -18.20
C ALA A 325 -15.53 9.21 -17.08
N GLU A 326 -16.70 9.16 -16.42
CA GLU A 326 -16.97 9.83 -15.14
C GLU A 326 -16.27 9.20 -13.94
N GLY A 327 -15.74 7.97 -13.96
CA GLY A 327 -14.99 7.39 -12.84
C GLY A 327 -13.60 7.97 -12.60
N ALA A 328 -13.11 8.80 -13.52
CA ALA A 328 -11.94 9.67 -13.31
C ALA A 328 -12.33 11.04 -12.74
N ALA A 329 -13.62 11.37 -12.70
CA ALA A 329 -14.18 12.35 -11.79
C ALA A 329 -14.58 11.60 -10.52
N ILE A 330 -13.88 11.87 -9.42
CA ILE A 330 -14.48 11.58 -8.10
C ILE A 330 -15.62 12.60 -8.00
N ASP A 331 -16.82 12.24 -8.48
CA ASP A 331 -18.00 13.10 -8.43
C ASP A 331 -18.49 13.13 -6.97
N PRO A 332 -18.43 14.29 -6.27
CA PRO A 332 -18.77 14.39 -4.87
C PRO A 332 -20.27 14.67 -4.64
N ALA A 333 -21.14 14.28 -5.57
CA ALA A 333 -22.59 14.41 -5.43
C ALA A 333 -23.18 13.00 -5.34
N VAL A 334 -23.61 12.55 -4.15
CA VAL A 334 -25.01 12.49 -3.68
C VAL A 334 -24.87 11.63 -2.40
N THR A 335 -25.31 11.93 -1.18
CA THR A 335 -26.33 12.80 -0.54
C THR A 335 -26.03 12.76 0.99
N ASP A 336 -26.47 13.62 1.91
CA ASP A 336 -27.66 14.45 2.00
C ASP A 336 -27.47 15.58 3.06
N THR A 337 -28.28 16.63 2.89
CA THR A 337 -28.82 17.59 3.88
C THR A 337 -27.99 18.08 5.07
N GLY A 338 -27.71 19.40 5.06
CA GLY A 338 -27.51 20.16 6.30
C GLY A 338 -26.54 21.33 6.17
N GLU A 339 -26.87 22.35 5.38
CA GLU A 339 -26.22 23.66 5.52
C GLU A 339 -26.78 24.39 6.77
N PRO A 340 -25.94 24.80 7.73
CA PRO A 340 -26.32 25.83 8.69
C PRO A 340 -25.86 27.18 8.17
N GLY A 341 -26.81 27.99 7.70
CA GLY A 341 -26.73 29.45 7.80
C GLY A 341 -26.44 30.22 6.51
N ARG A 342 -27.50 30.57 5.78
CA ARG A 342 -27.76 31.95 5.32
C ARG A 342 -29.27 32.16 5.13
N PRO A 343 -29.80 33.35 5.42
CA PRO A 343 -31.22 33.55 5.69
C PRO A 343 -32.02 33.87 4.42
N GLY A 344 -33.20 33.26 4.31
CA GLY A 344 -34.32 33.83 3.55
C GLY A 344 -34.59 33.20 2.18
N ALA A 345 -35.27 32.06 2.17
CA ALA A 345 -36.21 31.72 1.12
C ALA A 345 -37.29 30.79 1.73
N LEU A 346 -38.46 31.35 2.02
CA LEU A 346 -39.63 30.60 2.49
C LEU A 346 -40.05 29.61 1.40
N THR A 347 -40.31 28.35 1.79
CA THR A 347 -40.78 27.31 0.87
C THR A 347 -42.16 27.64 0.31
N GLU A 348 -42.52 27.11 -0.86
CA GLU A 348 -43.78 27.41 -1.56
C GLU A 348 -45.04 27.13 -0.71
N ASP A 349 -44.95 26.17 0.23
CA ASP A 349 -46.02 25.87 1.18
C ASP A 349 -46.16 26.94 2.28
N GLU A 350 -45.06 27.56 2.74
CA GLU A 350 -45.11 28.71 3.65
C GLU A 350 -45.63 29.98 2.95
N GLN A 351 -45.36 30.14 1.66
CA GLN A 351 -45.91 31.24 0.86
C GLN A 351 -47.41 31.08 0.63
N ARG A 352 -47.89 29.85 0.39
CA ARG A 352 -49.34 29.54 0.30
C ARG A 352 -50.07 29.71 1.63
N ALA A 353 -49.43 29.36 2.74
CA ALA A 353 -49.98 29.57 4.07
C ALA A 353 -50.09 31.07 4.43
N ARG A 354 -49.09 31.89 4.07
CA ARG A 354 -49.13 33.35 4.28
C ARG A 354 -50.10 34.10 3.36
N ALA A 355 -50.30 33.62 2.12
CA ALA A 355 -51.30 34.18 1.22
C ALA A 355 -52.74 33.95 1.73
N ALA A 356 -52.96 32.91 2.54
CA ALA A 356 -54.24 32.64 3.17
C ALA A 356 -54.51 33.48 4.44
N THR A 357 -53.47 34.00 5.10
CA THR A 357 -53.60 34.82 6.34
C THR A 357 -53.59 36.32 6.11
N GLY A 358 -53.37 36.81 4.89
CA GLY A 358 -53.63 38.21 4.52
C GLY A 358 -52.71 39.26 5.16
N GLU A 359 -51.46 38.91 5.48
CA GLU A 359 -50.47 39.89 5.93
C GLU A 359 -49.55 40.30 4.77
N ASP A 360 -49.81 41.48 4.22
CA ASP A 360 -48.99 42.17 3.22
C ASP A 360 -47.88 42.99 3.92
N PRO A 361 -46.58 42.76 3.66
CA PRO A 361 -45.51 43.47 4.35
C PRO A 361 -45.20 44.88 3.79
N HIS A 362 -45.95 45.39 2.81
CA HIS A 362 -45.72 46.73 2.27
C HIS A 362 -46.84 47.73 2.59
N ARG A 363 -47.04 48.01 3.88
CA ARG A 363 -47.72 49.23 4.32
C ARG A 363 -47.24 49.68 5.70
N THR A 364 -46.25 50.57 5.72
CA THR A 364 -46.35 51.90 6.38
C THR A 364 -45.05 52.67 6.19
N SER A 365 -45.27 53.92 5.74
CA SER A 365 -44.49 55.16 5.85
C SER A 365 -43.42 55.26 6.93
#